data_AF-A0A968JIF6-F1
#
_entry.id   AF-A0A968JIF6-F1
#
_cell.length_a   1.000
_cell.length_b   1.000
_cell.length_c   1.000
_cell.angle_alpha   90.00
_cell.angle_beta   90.00
_cell.angle_gamma   90.00
#
_symmetry.space_group_name_H-M   'P 1'
#
loop_
_entity.id
_entity.type
_entity.pdbx_description
1 polymer ?
#
loop_
_entity_poly.entity_id
_entity_poly.type
_entity_poly.pdbx_seq_one_letter_code
_entity_poly.pdbx_strand_id
1 'polypeptide(L)'
;MELIRAFWADVQQAPELYTRPISPDDPQSALHAKLALADKQRMLVTSANLTYHGLAGNVEVGVLVEGHVAAEAVQLINRLIEEGVVVRLEEGG
;
A
#
# COMPACT_ATOMS: atom_id res chain seq x y z
N MET A 1 -1.35 5.21 10.39
CA MET A 1 0.12 5.36 10.38
C MET A 1 0.77 4.96 11.70
N GLU A 2 0.15 5.25 12.85
CA GLU A 2 0.67 4.89 14.17
C GLU A 2 0.81 3.37 14.41
N LEU A 3 -0.17 2.57 13.96
CA LEU A 3 -0.15 1.12 14.15
C LEU A 3 0.97 0.41 13.37
N ILE A 4 1.16 0.78 12.09
CA ILE A 4 2.26 0.20 11.28
C ILE A 4 3.59 0.57 11.93
N ARG A 5 3.80 1.84 12.31
CA ARG A 5 5.04 2.28 12.99
C ARG A 5 5.28 1.54 14.32
N ALA A 6 4.24 1.23 15.10
CA ALA A 6 4.37 0.50 16.36
C ALA A 6 4.87 -0.94 16.19
N PHE A 7 4.48 -1.64 15.11
CA PHE A 7 5.00 -2.97 14.78
C PHE A 7 6.28 -2.95 13.93
N TRP A 8 6.72 -1.76 13.49
CA TRP A 8 7.90 -1.54 12.65
C TRP A 8 9.18 -1.22 13.43
N ALA A 9 9.14 -1.23 14.77
CA ALA A 9 10.19 -0.72 15.65
C ALA A 9 11.55 -1.44 15.50
N ASP A 10 11.57 -2.68 14.98
CA ASP A 10 12.80 -3.46 14.78
C ASP A 10 13.39 -3.36 13.36
N VAL A 11 12.77 -2.59 12.45
CA VAL A 11 13.25 -2.42 11.07
C VAL A 11 14.07 -1.13 10.98
N GLN A 12 15.35 -1.24 10.59
CA GLN A 12 16.30 -0.11 10.53
C GLN A 12 15.91 1.02 9.55
N GLN A 13 14.90 0.81 8.70
CA GLN A 13 14.45 1.79 7.70
C GLN A 13 12.92 1.95 7.73
N ALA A 14 12.48 3.20 7.84
CA ALA A 14 11.07 3.55 7.71
C ALA A 14 10.59 3.26 6.28
N PRO A 15 9.32 2.87 6.08
CA PRO A 15 8.79 2.65 4.74
C PRO A 15 8.74 3.98 3.97
N GLU A 16 9.04 3.92 2.67
CA GLU A 16 8.75 5.03 1.78
C GLU A 16 7.23 5.16 1.59
N LEU A 17 6.72 6.37 1.72
CA LEU A 17 5.30 6.66 1.57
C LEU A 17 5.05 7.34 0.22
N TYR A 18 4.06 6.83 -0.51
CA TYR A 18 3.60 7.39 -1.77
C TYR A 18 2.10 7.63 -1.69
N THR A 19 1.61 8.68 -2.36
CA THR A 19 0.19 9.01 -2.46
C THR A 19 -0.17 9.34 -3.90
N ARG A 20 -1.45 9.20 -4.24
CA ARG A 20 -1.97 9.75 -5.49
C ARG A 20 -2.36 11.21 -5.26
N PRO A 21 -1.83 12.18 -6.03
CA PRO A 21 -2.18 13.57 -5.86
C PRO A 21 -3.66 13.77 -6.19
N ILE A 22 -4.33 14.63 -5.41
CA ILE A 22 -5.72 15.02 -5.68
C ILE A 22 -5.72 15.87 -6.95
N SER A 23 -6.50 15.47 -7.95
CA SER A 23 -6.73 16.29 -9.14
C SER A 23 -7.92 17.21 -8.90
N PRO A 24 -7.85 18.51 -9.24
CA PRO A 24 -9.01 19.40 -9.21
C PRO A 24 -10.16 18.90 -10.10
N ASP A 25 -9.83 18.23 -11.20
CA ASP A 25 -10.78 17.71 -12.18
C ASP A 25 -11.37 16.35 -11.75
N ASP A 26 -10.74 15.68 -10.78
CA ASP A 26 -11.24 14.45 -10.17
C ASP A 26 -10.95 14.45 -8.67
N PRO A 27 -11.76 15.16 -7.86
CA PRO A 27 -11.55 15.25 -6.42
C PRO A 27 -11.68 13.91 -5.68
N GLN A 28 -12.27 12.90 -6.34
CA GLN A 28 -12.53 11.58 -5.78
C GLN A 28 -11.52 10.53 -6.24
N SER A 29 -10.44 10.96 -6.92
CA SER A 29 -9.30 10.15 -7.35
C SER A 29 -8.48 9.56 -6.18
N ALA A 30 -9.11 8.76 -5.33
CA ALA A 30 -8.45 8.09 -4.22
C ALA A 30 -7.85 6.74 -4.65
N LEU A 31 -6.66 6.43 -4.16
CA LEU A 31 -6.10 5.08 -4.24
C LEU A 31 -6.95 4.16 -3.33
N HIS A 32 -7.83 3.34 -3.91
CA HIS A 32 -8.74 2.46 -3.16
C HIS A 32 -8.34 0.97 -3.20
N ALA A 33 -7.04 0.70 -3.28
CA ALA A 33 -6.51 -0.66 -3.18
C ALA A 33 -5.82 -0.85 -1.81
N LYS A 34 -6.03 -2.00 -1.17
CA LYS A 34 -5.25 -2.43 -0.01
C LYS A 34 -4.49 -3.70 -0.39
N LEU A 35 -3.18 -3.58 -0.41
CA LEU A 35 -2.30 -4.68 -0.76
C LEU A 35 -1.02 -4.66 0.10
N ALA A 36 -0.45 -5.83 0.31
CA ALA A 36 0.86 -6.01 0.89
C ALA A 36 1.69 -6.91 -0.01
N LEU A 37 2.90 -6.49 -0.36
CA LEU A 37 3.84 -7.21 -1.22
C LEU A 37 5.10 -7.52 -0.42
N ALA A 38 5.55 -8.77 -0.45
CA ALA A 38 6.77 -9.22 0.22
C ALA A 38 7.70 -9.94 -0.76
N ASP A 39 8.96 -9.51 -0.78
CA ASP A 39 10.09 -10.11 -1.51
C ASP A 39 9.86 -10.35 -3.01
N LYS A 40 8.88 -9.66 -3.61
CA LYS A 40 8.41 -9.90 -5.00
C LYS A 40 7.90 -11.32 -5.24
N GLN A 41 7.56 -12.05 -4.18
CA GLN A 41 7.13 -13.45 -4.24
C GLN A 41 5.74 -13.68 -3.68
N ARG A 42 5.26 -12.79 -2.79
CA ARG A 42 3.94 -12.89 -2.16
C ARG A 42 3.22 -11.56 -2.22
N MET A 43 1.93 -11.62 -2.52
CA MET A 43 1.02 -10.49 -2.49
C MET A 43 -0.25 -10.88 -1.74
N LEU A 44 -0.63 -10.10 -0.74
CA LEU A 44 -1.97 -10.15 -0.17
C LEU A 44 -2.77 -8.99 -0.74
N VAL A 45 -3.90 -9.28 -1.39
CA VAL A 45 -4.93 -8.27 -1.72
C VAL A 45 -6.10 -8.50 -0.78
N THR A 46 -6.57 -7.46 -0.10
CA THR A 46 -7.55 -7.61 0.98
C THR A 46 -8.56 -6.47 1.00
N SER A 47 -9.77 -6.75 1.51
CA SER A 47 -10.76 -5.72 1.84
C SER A 47 -10.37 -4.93 3.10
N ALA A 48 -9.54 -5.54 3.96
CA ALA A 48 -9.16 -4.98 5.25
C ALA A 48 -8.51 -3.60 5.09
N ASN A 49 -9.10 -2.61 5.75
CA ASN A 49 -8.40 -1.36 5.99
C ASN A 49 -7.25 -1.64 6.97
N LEU A 50 -6.04 -1.20 6.65
CA LEU A 50 -4.83 -1.34 7.49
C LEU A 50 -4.88 -0.40 8.72
N THR A 51 -5.95 -0.53 9.48
CA THR A 51 -6.31 0.24 10.68
C THR A 51 -6.67 -0.75 11.79
N TYR A 52 -6.54 -0.33 13.05
CA TYR A 52 -6.84 -1.19 14.20
C TYR A 52 -8.24 -1.83 14.11
N HIS A 53 -9.27 -1.03 13.82
CA HIS A 53 -10.63 -1.51 13.69
C HIS A 53 -10.84 -2.44 12.49
N GLY A 54 -10.19 -2.15 11.35
CA GLY A 54 -10.28 -3.01 10.16
C GLY A 54 -9.59 -4.37 10.33
N LEU A 55 -8.57 -4.47 11.19
CA LEU A 55 -7.84 -5.72 11.43
C LEU A 55 -8.45 -6.60 12.53
N ALA A 56 -9.20 -6.03 13.48
CA ALA A 56 -9.70 -6.76 14.64
C ALA A 56 -11.23 -6.76 14.81
N GLY A 57 -11.94 -5.81 14.19
CA GLY A 57 -13.38 -5.60 14.40
C GLY A 57 -14.28 -6.06 13.27
N ASN A 58 -13.75 -6.24 12.06
CA ASN A 58 -14.53 -6.54 10.86
C ASN A 58 -14.28 -7.97 10.38
N VAL A 59 -15.28 -8.55 9.72
CA VAL A 59 -15.09 -9.71 8.85
C VAL A 59 -14.54 -9.19 7.52
N GLU A 60 -13.32 -9.61 7.18
CA GLU A 60 -12.62 -9.19 5.99
C GLU A 60 -12.31 -10.40 5.10
N VAL A 61 -12.09 -10.15 3.81
CA VAL A 61 -11.71 -11.18 2.83
C VAL A 61 -10.45 -10.74 2.10
N GLY A 62 -9.59 -11.71 1.78
CA GLY A 62 -8.41 -11.45 0.99
C GLY A 62 -7.98 -12.66 0.19
N VAL A 63 -7.14 -12.41 -0.81
CA VAL A 63 -6.50 -13.43 -1.64
C VAL A 63 -5.00 -13.31 -1.47
N LEU A 64 -4.37 -14.42 -1.08
CA LEU A 64 -2.92 -14.56 -1.11
C LEU A 64 -2.52 -15.07 -2.50
N VAL A 65 -1.66 -14.32 -3.16
CA VAL A 65 -1.12 -14.63 -4.49
C VAL A 65 0.39 -14.82 -4.34
N GLU A 66 0.91 -15.91 -4.90
CA GLU A 66 2.32 -16.27 -4.81
C GLU A 66 2.95 -16.46 -6.21
N GLY A 67 4.27 -16.31 -6.28
CA GLY A 67 5.04 -16.56 -7.49
C GLY A 67 5.02 -15.40 -8.49
N HIS A 68 5.00 -15.70 -9.78
CA HIS A 68 5.24 -14.71 -10.84
C HIS A 68 4.25 -13.54 -10.83
N VAL A 69 2.98 -13.79 -10.50
CA VAL A 69 1.95 -12.76 -10.44
C VAL A 69 2.27 -11.70 -9.38
N ALA A 70 2.86 -12.09 -8.25
CA ALA A 70 3.31 -11.13 -7.23
C ALA A 70 4.44 -10.24 -7.77
N ALA A 71 5.34 -10.77 -8.59
CA ALA A 71 6.42 -10.00 -9.22
C ALA A 71 5.89 -9.01 -10.27
N GLU A 72 4.89 -9.40 -11.07
CA GLU A 72 4.21 -8.51 -12.01
C GLU A 72 3.52 -7.34 -11.29
N ALA A 73 2.89 -7.60 -10.14
CA ALA A 73 2.28 -6.55 -9.32
C ALA A 73 3.33 -5.54 -8.82
N VAL A 74 4.52 -5.99 -8.42
CA VAL A 74 5.62 -5.08 -8.05
C VAL A 74 6.03 -4.20 -9.24
N GLN A 75 6.14 -4.78 -10.44
CA GLN A 75 6.47 -4.00 -11.64
C GLN A 75 5.39 -2.96 -11.97
N LEU A 76 4.11 -3.30 -11.79
CA LEU A 76 3.02 -2.35 -11.95
C LEU A 76 3.16 -1.17 -10.97
N ILE A 77 3.38 -1.43 -9.68
CA ILE A 77 3.54 -0.36 -8.69
C ILE A 77 4.75 0.52 -9.02
N ASN A 78 5.88 -0.06 -9.42
CA ASN A 78 7.05 0.71 -9.82
C ASN A 78 6.76 1.61 -11.03
N ARG A 79 6.04 1.12 -12.04
CA ARG A 79 5.64 1.96 -13.19
C ARG A 79 4.77 3.13 -12.76
N LEU A 80 3.82 2.93 -11.84
CA LEU A 80 3.00 4.03 -11.32
C LEU A 80 3.84 5.12 -10.62
N ILE A 81 4.92 4.72 -9.96
CA ILE A 81 5.88 5.65 -9.33
C ILE A 81 6.70 6.36 -10.41
N GLU A 82 7.28 5.62 -11.35
CA GLU A 82 8.13 6.14 -12.44
C GLU A 82 7.36 7.11 -13.36
N GLU A 83 6.09 6.84 -13.63
CA GLU A 83 5.21 7.68 -14.44
C GLU A 83 4.65 8.88 -13.65
N GLY A 84 4.91 8.98 -12.33
CA GLY A 84 4.43 10.06 -11.48
C GLY A 84 2.92 10.01 -11.20
N VAL A 85 2.26 8.87 -11.47
CA VAL A 85 0.84 8.65 -11.13
C VAL A 85 0.66 8.63 -9.62
N VAL A 86 1.63 8.08 -8.90
CA VAL A 86 1.78 8.25 -7.45
C VAL A 86 3.08 9.01 -7.16
N VAL A 87 3.03 9.90 -6.18
CA VAL A 87 4.14 10.78 -5.80
C VAL A 87 4.56 10.51 -4.36
N ARG A 88 5.83 10.67 -4.07
CA ARG A 88 6.37 10.47 -2.72
C ARG A 88 5.79 11.52 -1.77
N LEU A 89 5.35 11.08 -0.59
CA LEU A 89 5.00 11.96 0.52
C LEU A 89 6.29 12.36 1.23
N GLU A 90 6.62 13.65 1.21
CA GLU A 90 7.70 14.17 2.05
C GLU A 90 7.20 14.30 3.50
N GLU A 91 8.03 13.91 4.48
CA GLU A 91 7.71 14.12 5.90
C GLU A 91 7.75 15.62 6.21
N GLY A 92 6.62 16.33 6.10
CA GLY A 92 6.55 17.76 6.45
C GLY A 92 5.32 18.56 5.99
N GLY A 93 4.27 17.94 5.43
CA GLY A 93 3.01 18.60 5.04
C GLY A 93 1.85 18.25 5.94
#